data_AF-D5P5F6-F1
#
_entry.id   AF-D5P5F6-F1
#
_cell.length_a   1.000
_cell.length_b   1.000
_cell.length_c   1.000
_cell.angle_alpha   90.00
_cell.angle_beta   90.00
_cell.angle_gamma   90.00
#
_symmetry.space_group_name_H-M   'P 1'
#
loop_
_entity.id
_entity.type
_entity.pdbx_description
1 polymer ?
#
loop_
_entity_poly.entity_id
_entity_poly.type
_entity_poly.pdbx_seq_one_letter_code
_entity_poly.pdbx_strand_id
1 'polypeptide(L)'
;NIMDHEFELAFNLVDEAAGRIQDQQYGITRILFHNHGDIGLTTVHDYTRESGHRLVLFATDAHGQMAAVEATAPDLNTEPHTRILKVRASELTFHAVPGHDWSYRAAHAGHTCTLTAGIGDQPMWTVTVDNQPSVVHEDLDTALDHIAAAALLAA
;
A
#
# COMPACT_ATOMS: atom_id res chain seq x y z
N ASN A 1 12.32 4.10 14.60
CA ASN A 1 11.02 3.66 14.11
C ASN A 1 10.92 4.18 12.68
N ILE A 2 11.38 3.39 11.71
CA ILE A 2 11.39 3.73 10.27
C ILE A 2 10.35 2.90 9.53
N MET A 3 9.91 1.77 10.12
CA MET A 3 9.09 0.73 9.52
C MET A 3 7.58 0.97 9.65
N ASP A 4 7.12 1.73 10.67
CA ASP A 4 5.76 2.29 10.67
C ASP A 4 5.54 3.27 9.49
N HIS A 5 6.62 3.92 9.01
CA HIS A 5 6.51 5.01 8.06
C HIS A 5 6.17 4.60 6.62
N GLU A 6 6.47 3.37 6.16
CA GLU A 6 6.20 3.01 4.75
C GLU A 6 4.71 2.77 4.49
N PHE A 7 3.98 2.16 5.44
CA PHE A 7 2.53 2.06 5.34
C PHE A 7 1.85 3.40 5.62
N GLU A 8 2.33 4.20 6.58
CA GLU A 8 1.86 5.59 6.75
C GLU A 8 2.00 6.40 5.46
N LEU A 9 3.15 6.31 4.79
CA LEU A 9 3.35 6.92 3.47
C LEU A 9 2.30 6.41 2.48
N ALA A 10 2.08 5.10 2.39
CA ALA A 10 1.08 4.53 1.48
C ALA A 10 -0.35 5.02 1.78
N PHE A 11 -0.73 5.16 3.06
CA PHE A 11 -2.01 5.74 3.45
C PHE A 11 -2.11 7.22 3.06
N ASN A 12 -1.07 8.01 3.31
CA ASN A 12 -1.06 9.42 2.88
C ASN A 12 -1.14 9.57 1.35
N LEU A 13 -0.51 8.64 0.61
CA LEU A 13 -0.58 8.63 -0.85
C LEU A 13 -1.98 8.24 -1.36
N VAL A 14 -2.75 7.44 -0.62
CA VAL A 14 -4.15 7.14 -0.96
C VAL A 14 -4.98 8.43 -1.01
N ASP A 15 -4.86 9.29 0.00
CA ASP A 15 -5.56 10.57 0.04
C ASP A 15 -5.09 11.51 -1.09
N GLU A 16 -3.79 11.51 -1.38
CA GLU A 16 -3.24 12.30 -2.48
C GLU A 16 -3.73 11.78 -3.86
N ALA A 17 -3.82 10.47 -4.05
CA ALA A 17 -4.37 9.87 -5.27
C ALA A 17 -5.86 10.19 -5.44
N ALA A 18 -6.63 10.17 -4.35
CA ALA A 18 -8.04 10.58 -4.34
C ALA A 18 -8.21 12.04 -4.79
N GLY A 19 -7.40 12.96 -4.28
CA GLY A 19 -7.45 14.35 -4.71
C GLY A 19 -7.02 14.55 -6.17
N ARG A 20 -5.99 13.82 -6.61
CA ARG A 20 -5.40 14.00 -7.94
C ARG A 20 -6.26 13.47 -9.08
N ILE A 21 -7.03 12.40 -8.88
CA ILE A 21 -7.79 11.77 -9.98
C ILE A 21 -8.76 12.73 -10.66
N GLN A 22 -9.25 13.75 -9.93
CA GLN A 22 -10.21 14.72 -10.44
C GLN A 22 -9.56 15.82 -11.29
N ASP A 23 -8.34 16.25 -10.93
CA ASP A 23 -7.71 17.44 -11.51
C ASP A 23 -6.55 17.13 -12.46
N GLN A 24 -6.00 15.92 -12.40
CA GLN A 24 -4.76 15.61 -13.09
C GLN A 24 -4.95 15.19 -14.54
N GLN A 25 -4.06 15.65 -15.41
CA GLN A 25 -4.04 15.26 -16.82
C GLN A 25 -3.81 13.74 -17.00
N TYR A 26 -4.41 13.20 -18.07
CA TYR A 26 -4.17 11.82 -18.48
C TYR A 26 -2.72 11.59 -18.94
N GLY A 27 -2.28 10.34 -18.83
CA GLY A 27 -0.93 9.90 -19.16
C GLY A 27 -0.04 9.81 -17.93
N ILE A 28 1.28 9.83 -18.19
CA ILE A 28 2.30 9.68 -17.16
C ILE A 28 2.82 11.06 -16.76
N THR A 29 2.74 11.39 -15.48
CA THR A 29 3.19 12.68 -14.94
C THR A 29 4.12 12.46 -13.76
N ARG A 30 5.30 13.11 -13.78
CA ARG A 30 6.17 13.21 -12.61
C ARG A 30 5.75 14.41 -11.77
N ILE A 31 5.53 14.19 -10.48
CA ILE A 31 5.16 15.26 -9.55
C ILE A 31 6.45 15.88 -9.00
N LEU A 32 6.66 17.16 -9.31
CA LEU A 32 7.88 17.88 -8.92
C LEU A 32 7.79 18.50 -7.52
N PHE A 33 6.59 18.75 -7.02
CA PHE A 33 6.33 19.40 -5.73
C PHE A 33 5.37 18.55 -4.92
N HIS A 34 5.84 18.01 -3.80
CA HIS A 34 5.09 17.23 -2.82
C HIS A 34 5.78 17.31 -1.45
N ASN A 35 5.07 16.92 -0.40
CA ASN A 35 5.53 17.06 1.00
C ASN A 35 5.98 15.74 1.64
N HIS A 36 6.39 14.77 0.81
CA HIS A 36 6.76 13.41 1.25
C HIS A 36 8.27 13.18 1.40
N GLY A 37 9.04 14.27 1.53
CA GLY A 37 10.50 14.20 1.61
C GLY A 37 11.18 13.91 0.27
N ASP A 38 12.40 13.38 0.33
CA ASP A 38 13.26 13.10 -0.84
C ASP A 38 12.90 11.78 -1.51
N ILE A 39 11.69 11.72 -2.07
CA ILE A 39 11.19 10.59 -2.85
C ILE A 39 10.72 11.07 -4.22
N GLY A 40 10.73 10.18 -5.21
CA GLY A 40 10.12 10.42 -6.52
C GLY A 40 8.65 10.03 -6.53
N LEU A 41 7.78 10.96 -6.93
CA LEU A 41 6.37 10.68 -7.20
C LEU A 41 6.05 10.70 -8.69
N THR A 42 5.39 9.65 -9.17
CA THR A 42 4.92 9.52 -10.55
C THR A 42 3.51 8.98 -10.57
N THR A 43 2.66 9.57 -11.38
CA THR A 43 1.29 9.13 -11.58
C THR A 43 1.09 8.60 -12.99
N VAL A 44 0.22 7.61 -13.12
CA VAL A 44 -0.33 7.15 -14.40
C VAL A 44 -1.84 7.31 -14.32
N HIS A 45 -2.40 8.21 -15.14
CA HIS A 45 -3.85 8.45 -15.18
C HIS A 45 -4.41 8.03 -16.53
N ASP A 46 -5.34 7.08 -16.52
CA ASP A 46 -6.05 6.59 -17.69
C ASP A 46 -7.57 6.70 -17.53
N TYR A 47 -8.29 6.75 -18.65
CA TYR A 47 -9.74 6.75 -18.70
C TYR A 47 -10.20 5.78 -19.77
N THR A 48 -11.19 4.94 -19.42
CA THR A 48 -11.95 4.18 -20.40
C THR A 48 -13.45 4.36 -20.16
N ARG A 49 -14.25 4.19 -21.21
CA ARG A 49 -15.71 4.28 -21.09
C ARG A 49 -16.31 3.17 -20.21
N GLU A 50 -15.62 2.04 -20.08
CA GLU A 50 -16.12 0.87 -19.35
C GLU A 50 -15.75 0.91 -17.86
N SER A 51 -14.54 1.38 -17.55
CA SER A 51 -13.99 1.39 -16.18
C SER A 51 -13.95 2.76 -15.52
N GLY A 52 -14.27 3.83 -16.25
CA GLY A 52 -14.11 5.20 -15.78
C GLY A 52 -12.65 5.63 -15.71
N HIS A 53 -12.36 6.53 -14.77
CA HIS A 53 -11.04 7.06 -14.45
C HIS A 53 -10.28 6.11 -13.54
N ARG A 54 -8.97 6.01 -13.81
CA ARG A 54 -8.03 5.25 -13.00
C ARG A 54 -6.72 6.02 -12.88
N LEU A 55 -6.32 6.32 -11.66
CA LEU A 55 -5.03 6.93 -11.37
C LEU A 55 -4.22 6.02 -10.47
N VAL A 56 -3.01 5.66 -10.89
CA VAL A 56 -2.03 4.96 -10.06
C VAL A 56 -0.94 5.95 -9.68
N LEU A 57 -0.71 6.14 -8.39
CA LEU A 57 0.37 6.95 -7.85
C LEU A 57 1.48 6.04 -7.30
N PHE A 58 2.68 6.22 -7.84
CA PHE A 58 3.89 5.51 -7.47
C PHE A 58 4.81 6.41 -6.65
N ALA A 59 5.32 5.86 -5.54
CA ALA A 59 6.42 6.43 -4.79
C ALA A 59 7.68 5.57 -4.97
N THR A 60 8.82 6.23 -5.20
CA THR A 60 10.11 5.58 -5.46
C THR A 60 11.26 6.28 -4.74
N ASP A 61 12.25 5.55 -4.26
CA ASP A 61 13.53 6.06 -3.77
C ASP A 61 14.70 5.48 -4.58
N ALA A 62 15.94 5.65 -4.10
CA ALA A 62 17.15 5.10 -4.70
C ALA A 62 17.16 3.56 -4.80
N HIS A 63 16.36 2.87 -3.99
CA HIS A 63 16.23 1.42 -3.97
C HIS A 63 15.06 0.93 -4.84
N GLY A 64 14.34 1.83 -5.51
CA GLY A 64 13.21 1.50 -6.38
C GLY A 64 11.86 1.85 -5.77
N GLN A 65 10.83 1.07 -6.10
CA GLN A 65 9.46 1.39 -5.70
C GLN A 65 9.23 1.15 -4.21
N MET A 66 8.79 2.20 -3.51
CA MET A 66 8.38 2.17 -2.11
C MET A 66 6.90 1.81 -1.98
N ALA A 67 6.03 2.49 -2.74
CA ALA A 67 4.59 2.24 -2.69
C ALA A 67 3.94 2.41 -4.07
N ALA A 68 2.80 1.76 -4.26
CA ALA A 68 1.83 2.14 -5.28
C ALA A 68 0.42 2.10 -4.68
N VAL A 69 -0.34 3.13 -5.00
CA VAL A 69 -1.74 3.28 -4.62
C VAL A 69 -2.57 3.55 -5.86
N GLU A 70 -3.84 3.23 -5.80
CA GLU A 70 -4.79 3.39 -6.89
C GLU A 70 -6.00 4.17 -6.40
N ALA A 71 -6.45 5.10 -7.23
CA ALA A 71 -7.75 5.73 -7.14
C ALA A 71 -8.54 5.40 -8.41
N THR A 72 -9.82 5.06 -8.27
CA THR A 72 -10.76 4.85 -9.38
C THR A 72 -12.04 5.61 -9.17
N ALA A 73 -12.60 6.18 -10.23
CA ALA A 73 -13.89 6.86 -10.19
C ALA A 73 -14.63 6.69 -11.53
N PRO A 74 -15.96 6.45 -11.55
CA PRO A 74 -16.71 6.33 -12.80
C PRO A 74 -16.71 7.64 -13.62
N ASP A 75 -16.67 8.78 -12.95
CA ASP A 75 -16.55 10.12 -13.51
C ASP A 75 -15.87 11.07 -12.52
N LEU A 76 -15.50 12.28 -12.98
CA LEU A 76 -14.76 13.27 -12.18
C LEU A 76 -15.53 13.86 -11.00
N ASN A 77 -16.85 13.65 -10.89
CA ASN A 77 -17.67 14.18 -9.79
C ASN A 77 -18.02 13.12 -8.74
N THR A 78 -17.66 11.86 -8.99
CA THR A 78 -17.89 10.78 -8.03
C THR A 78 -16.72 10.68 -7.06
N GLU A 79 -17.02 10.45 -5.78
CA GLU A 79 -16.00 10.16 -4.78
C GLU A 79 -15.18 8.93 -5.20
N PRO A 80 -13.84 9.03 -5.28
CA PRO A 80 -13.03 7.95 -5.76
C PRO A 80 -12.94 6.81 -4.76
N HIS A 81 -12.97 5.58 -5.26
CA HIS A 81 -12.55 4.43 -4.49
C HIS A 81 -11.02 4.34 -4.52
N THR A 82 -10.42 4.16 -3.35
CA THR A 82 -8.96 4.10 -3.22
C THR A 82 -8.49 2.83 -2.53
N ARG A 83 -7.30 2.37 -2.93
CA ARG A 83 -6.62 1.26 -2.26
C ARG A 83 -5.11 1.34 -2.43
N ILE A 84 -4.42 0.74 -1.49
CA ILE A 84 -2.99 0.45 -1.60
C ILE A 84 -2.82 -0.79 -2.49
N LEU A 85 -2.01 -0.71 -3.55
CA LEU A 85 -1.70 -1.86 -4.41
C LEU A 85 -0.48 -2.63 -3.92
N LYS A 86 0.52 -1.89 -3.43
CA LYS A 86 1.82 -2.44 -3.07
C LYS A 86 2.55 -1.52 -2.10
N VAL A 87 3.22 -2.09 -1.09
CA VAL A 87 4.11 -1.39 -0.17
C VAL A 87 5.36 -2.22 0.04
N ARG A 88 6.53 -1.59 -0.07
CA ARG A 88 7.79 -2.15 0.41
C ARG A 88 7.98 -1.67 1.84
N ALA A 89 8.09 -2.61 2.77
CA ALA A 89 8.35 -2.34 4.18
C ALA A 89 9.42 -3.33 4.66
N SER A 90 10.50 -2.82 5.25
CA SER A 90 11.71 -3.62 5.52
C SER A 90 12.22 -4.29 4.22
N GLU A 91 12.63 -5.55 4.29
CA GLU A 91 13.05 -6.37 3.13
C GLU A 91 11.86 -6.99 2.37
N LEU A 92 10.62 -6.69 2.77
CA LEU A 92 9.41 -7.29 2.23
C LEU A 92 8.71 -6.35 1.26
N THR A 93 8.06 -6.97 0.28
CA THR A 93 7.15 -6.29 -0.62
C THR A 93 5.78 -6.93 -0.48
N PHE A 94 4.88 -6.17 0.13
CA PHE A 94 3.49 -6.52 0.35
C PHE A 94 2.65 -6.11 -0.86
N HIS A 95 1.84 -7.04 -1.37
CA HIS A 95 0.91 -6.84 -2.48
C HIS A 95 -0.53 -6.96 -1.99
N ALA A 96 -1.42 -6.10 -2.47
CA ALA A 96 -2.84 -6.19 -2.14
C ALA A 96 -3.42 -7.57 -2.49
N VAL A 97 -4.21 -8.12 -1.57
CA VAL A 97 -4.92 -9.37 -1.80
C VAL A 97 -6.22 -9.06 -2.58
N PRO A 98 -6.44 -9.68 -3.76
CA PRO A 98 -7.65 -9.42 -4.54
C PRO A 98 -8.93 -9.69 -3.75
N GLY A 99 -9.85 -8.73 -3.75
CA GLY A 99 -11.12 -8.82 -3.01
C GLY A 99 -11.03 -8.45 -1.52
N HIS A 100 -9.86 -8.01 -1.04
CA HIS A 100 -9.64 -7.61 0.35
C HIS A 100 -8.89 -6.27 0.39
N ASP A 101 -9.61 -5.17 0.61
CA ASP A 101 -9.09 -3.80 0.46
C ASP A 101 -7.91 -3.46 1.39
N TRP A 102 -7.81 -4.15 2.53
CA TRP A 102 -6.83 -3.86 3.58
C TRP A 102 -5.97 -5.06 3.97
N SER A 103 -5.92 -6.09 3.11
CA SER A 103 -5.05 -7.25 3.31
C SER A 103 -3.94 -7.25 2.27
N TYR A 104 -2.72 -7.51 2.73
CA TYR A 104 -1.52 -7.48 1.92
C TYR A 104 -0.69 -8.73 2.13
N ARG A 105 -0.14 -9.28 1.05
CA ARG A 105 0.61 -10.54 1.06
C ARG A 105 2.05 -10.33 0.61
N ALA A 106 2.98 -10.91 1.35
CA ALA A 106 4.39 -10.98 1.01
C ALA A 106 4.88 -12.44 1.14
N ALA A 107 5.96 -12.76 0.43
CA ALA A 107 6.70 -14.00 0.62
C ALA A 107 7.98 -13.70 1.41
N HIS A 108 8.25 -14.48 2.46
CA HIS A 108 9.45 -14.33 3.29
C HIS A 108 10.00 -15.68 3.70
N ALA A 109 11.28 -15.95 3.39
CA ALA A 109 11.97 -17.21 3.73
C ALA A 109 11.21 -18.50 3.37
N GLY A 110 10.42 -18.50 2.29
CA GLY A 110 9.60 -19.65 1.87
C GLY A 110 8.19 -19.69 2.46
N HIS A 111 7.83 -18.73 3.32
CA HIS A 111 6.52 -18.59 3.94
C HIS A 111 5.69 -17.52 3.24
N THR A 112 4.37 -17.71 3.22
CA THR A 112 3.40 -16.70 2.78
C THR A 112 2.89 -15.95 3.99
N CYS A 113 3.16 -14.65 4.06
CA CYS A 113 2.72 -13.79 5.15
C CYS A 113 1.59 -12.90 4.65
N THR A 114 0.47 -12.88 5.36
CA THR A 114 -0.63 -11.94 5.12
C THR A 114 -0.71 -10.97 6.30
N LEU A 115 -0.68 -9.69 5.99
CA LEU A 115 -0.81 -8.58 6.91
C LEU A 115 -2.13 -7.87 6.61
N THR A 116 -3.02 -7.77 7.59
CA THR A 116 -4.31 -7.08 7.44
C THR A 116 -4.36 -5.88 8.37
N ALA A 117 -4.63 -4.70 7.81
CA ALA A 117 -4.85 -3.49 8.60
C ALA A 117 -6.26 -3.51 9.21
N GLY A 118 -6.35 -3.19 10.50
CA GLY A 118 -7.62 -2.93 11.17
C GLY A 118 -8.21 -1.58 10.74
N ILE A 119 -9.53 -1.48 10.68
CA ILE A 119 -10.25 -0.22 10.41
C ILE A 119 -11.04 0.16 11.67
N GLY A 120 -10.87 1.38 12.15
CA GLY A 120 -11.59 1.89 13.32
C GLY A 120 -11.01 1.38 14.64
N ASP A 121 -11.87 0.98 15.59
CA ASP A 121 -11.48 0.58 16.95
C ASP A 121 -10.94 -0.86 17.07
N GLN A 122 -10.49 -1.46 15.97
CA GLN A 122 -9.92 -2.83 15.95
C GLN A 122 -8.40 -2.78 16.14
N PRO A 123 -7.76 -3.90 16.57
CA PRO A 123 -6.31 -4.00 16.57
C PRO A 123 -5.72 -3.54 15.23
N MET A 124 -4.66 -2.73 15.28
CA MET A 124 -4.12 -2.05 14.10
C MET A 124 -3.69 -3.04 13.03
N TRP A 125 -3.13 -4.19 13.42
CA TRP A 125 -2.61 -5.17 12.48
C TRP A 125 -2.93 -6.61 12.88
N THR A 126 -3.31 -7.42 11.90
CA THR A 126 -3.44 -8.87 12.04
C THR A 126 -2.48 -9.56 11.09
N VAL A 127 -1.66 -10.45 11.61
CA VAL A 127 -0.66 -11.24 10.87
C VAL A 127 -1.09 -12.69 10.78
N THR A 128 -1.01 -13.26 9.59
CA THR A 128 -1.14 -14.70 9.33
C THR A 128 0.08 -15.17 8.57
N VAL A 129 0.79 -16.18 9.10
CA VAL A 129 1.92 -16.83 8.42
C VAL A 129 1.49 -18.24 8.01
N ASP A 130 1.53 -18.52 6.71
CA ASP A 130 1.03 -19.75 6.10
C ASP A 130 -0.40 -20.10 6.56
N ASN A 131 -0.55 -21.27 7.19
CA ASN A 131 -1.80 -21.79 7.72
C ASN A 131 -1.87 -21.70 9.25
N GLN A 132 -1.00 -20.90 9.87
CA GLN A 132 -1.02 -20.70 11.32
C GLN A 132 -2.20 -19.80 11.73
N PRO A 133 -2.67 -19.90 12.98
CA PRO A 133 -3.67 -18.98 13.51
C PRO A 133 -3.20 -17.53 13.41
N SER A 134 -4.12 -16.63 13.07
CA SER A 134 -3.83 -15.20 13.01
C SER A 134 -3.48 -14.64 14.38
N VAL A 135 -2.52 -13.72 14.42
CA VAL A 135 -2.08 -13.01 15.62
C VAL A 135 -2.31 -11.52 15.44
N VAL A 136 -2.87 -10.88 16.45
CA VAL A 136 -3.18 -9.45 16.47
C VAL A 136 -2.03 -8.67 17.11
N HIS A 137 -1.77 -7.46 16.60
CA HIS A 137 -0.75 -6.53 17.04
C HIS A 137 -1.28 -5.10 17.07
N GLU A 138 -0.78 -4.31 18.01
CA GLU A 138 -1.19 -2.91 18.21
C GLU A 138 -0.42 -1.92 17.32
N ASP A 139 0.73 -2.33 16.77
CA ASP A 139 1.57 -1.52 15.90
C ASP A 139 2.19 -2.36 14.76
N LEU A 140 2.66 -1.67 13.71
CA LEU A 140 3.17 -2.34 12.51
C LEU A 140 4.55 -2.91 12.75
N ASP A 141 5.42 -2.20 13.48
CA ASP A 141 6.74 -2.68 13.87
C ASP A 141 6.68 -4.08 14.51
N THR A 142 5.80 -4.30 15.50
CA THR A 142 5.62 -5.60 16.18
C THR A 142 5.05 -6.65 15.22
N ALA A 143 4.17 -6.25 14.30
CA ALA A 143 3.64 -7.15 13.28
C ALA A 143 4.73 -7.63 12.31
N LEU A 144 5.63 -6.75 11.88
CA LEU A 144 6.75 -7.09 11.00
C LEU A 144 7.81 -7.93 11.74
N ASP A 145 8.10 -7.61 13.00
CA ASP A 145 8.99 -8.41 13.85
C ASP A 145 8.45 -9.83 14.04
N HIS A 146 7.13 -10.00 14.18
CA HIS A 146 6.51 -11.34 14.21
C HIS A 146 6.76 -12.10 12.90
N ILE A 147 6.59 -11.44 11.74
CA ILE A 147 6.88 -12.07 10.44
C ILE A 147 8.36 -12.49 10.33
N ALA A 148 9.28 -11.62 10.73
CA ALA A 148 10.72 -11.90 10.72
C ALA A 148 11.09 -13.06 11.66
N ALA A 149 10.52 -13.09 12.87
CA ALA A 149 10.76 -14.15 13.84
C ALA A 149 10.21 -15.50 13.37
N ALA A 150 9.03 -15.52 12.74
CA ALA A 150 8.42 -16.73 12.19
C ALA A 150 9.32 -17.36 11.11
N ALA A 151 9.96 -16.55 10.27
CA ALA A 151 10.91 -17.01 9.27
C ALA A 151 12.20 -17.60 9.87
N LEU A 152 12.68 -17.07 11.00
CA LEU A 152 13.88 -17.58 11.68
C LEU A 152 13.64 -18.92 12.38
N LEU A 153 12.44 -19.17 12.89
CA LEU A 153 12.10 -20.43 13.57
C LEU A 153 11.96 -21.62 12.60
N ALA A 154 11.82 -21.35 11.30
CA ALA A 154 11.63 -22.35 10.26
C ALA A 154 12.91 -22.64 9.43
N ALA A 155 13.99 -21.89 9.66
CA ALA A 155 15.29 -22.06 9.01
C ALA A 155 16.24 -22.95 9.83
#